data_AF-A0A3E4YLK6-F1
#
_entry.id   AF-A0A3E4YLK6-F1
#
_cell.length_a   1.000
_cell.length_b   1.000
_cell.length_c   1.000
_cell.angle_alpha   90.00
_cell.angle_beta   90.00
_cell.angle_gamma   90.00
#
_symmetry.space_group_name_H-M   'P 1'
#
loop_
_entity.id
_entity.type
_entity.pdbx_description
1 polymer ?
#
loop_
_entity_poly.entity_id
_entity_poly.type
_entity_poly.pdbx_seq_one_letter_code
_entity_poly.pdbx_strand_id
1 'polypeptide(L)'
;MIIADIKEIFKDKYVDIEIYKPYNNHNLSRFDMDSCYQLSHIFPDRDYNDNMEISFYQFFNEDDYNNEILANCDITVDFNDCYGNKAANVLCIMVK
;
A
#
# COMPACT_ATOMS: atom_id res chain seq x y z
N MET A 1 -12.63 11.03 -0.05
CA MET A 1 -12.54 9.71 0.58
C MET A 1 -11.23 9.67 1.32
N ILE A 2 -11.29 9.30 2.59
CA ILE A 2 -10.13 9.25 3.50
C ILE A 2 -9.75 7.80 3.79
N ILE A 3 -8.57 7.59 4.40
CA ILE A 3 -8.09 6.26 4.80
C ILE A 3 -9.14 5.52 5.66
N ALA A 4 -9.78 6.20 6.62
CA ALA A 4 -10.84 5.59 7.43
C ALA A 4 -11.98 4.99 6.59
N ASP A 5 -12.44 5.71 5.56
CA ASP A 5 -13.53 5.26 4.69
C ASP A 5 -13.13 3.96 3.97
N ILE A 6 -11.91 3.91 3.42
CA ILE A 6 -11.43 2.76 2.65
C ILE A 6 -11.20 1.53 3.53
N LYS A 7 -10.65 1.72 4.74
CA LYS A 7 -10.50 0.65 5.74
C LYS A 7 -11.85 0.01 6.07
N GLU A 8 -12.90 0.82 6.23
CA GLU A 8 -14.24 0.31 6.55
C GLU A 8 -14.93 -0.34 5.34
N ILE A 9 -14.86 0.28 4.15
CA ILE A 9 -15.47 -0.26 2.91
C ILE A 9 -14.93 -1.65 2.58
N PHE A 10 -13.62 -1.85 2.77
CA PHE A 10 -12.92 -3.08 2.41
C PHE A 10 -12.53 -3.93 3.60
N LYS A 11 -13.18 -3.71 4.74
CA LYS A 11 -13.00 -4.54 5.92
C LYS A 11 -13.15 -6.03 5.56
N ASP A 12 -12.24 -6.85 6.08
CA ASP A 12 -12.16 -8.29 5.84
C ASP A 12 -11.82 -8.70 4.38
N LYS A 13 -11.42 -7.76 3.51
CA LYS A 13 -10.99 -8.04 2.12
C LYS A 13 -9.48 -8.07 1.90
N TYR A 14 -8.73 -7.60 2.88
CA TYR A 14 -7.26 -7.56 2.86
C TYR A 14 -6.72 -8.19 4.15
N VAL A 15 -5.47 -8.65 4.11
CA VAL A 15 -4.74 -9.13 5.29
C VAL A 15 -3.85 -8.05 5.91
N ASP A 16 -3.45 -7.06 5.09
CA ASP A 16 -2.56 -5.98 5.49
C ASP A 16 -2.86 -4.70 4.70
N ILE A 17 -2.43 -3.56 5.22
CA ILE A 17 -2.56 -2.25 4.59
C ILE A 17 -1.21 -1.55 4.56
N GLU A 18 -0.87 -1.02 3.39
CA GLU A 18 0.28 -0.15 3.22
C GLU A 18 -0.14 1.21 2.67
N ILE A 19 0.40 2.26 3.26
CA ILE A 19 0.10 3.64 2.88
C ILE A 19 1.33 4.24 2.22
N TYR A 20 1.12 4.93 1.11
CA TYR A 20 2.18 5.54 0.31
C TYR A 20 1.86 7.00 0.03
N LYS A 21 2.92 7.81 -0.09
CA LYS A 21 2.83 9.20 -0.49
C LYS A 21 3.80 9.51 -1.63
N PRO A 22 3.41 10.26 -2.66
CA PRO A 22 4.32 10.71 -3.71
C PRO A 22 5.40 11.64 -3.13
N TYR A 23 6.62 11.63 -3.69
CA TYR A 23 7.67 12.58 -3.27
C TYR A 23 7.31 14.04 -3.58
N ASN A 24 6.53 14.27 -4.64
CA ASN A 24 6.09 15.58 -5.11
C ASN A 24 4.58 15.55 -5.40
N ASN A 25 3.95 16.69 -5.71
CA ASN A 25 2.54 16.76 -6.14
C ASN A 25 2.28 16.13 -7.54
N HIS A 26 2.99 15.06 -7.89
CA HIS A 26 2.73 14.28 -9.08
C HIS A 26 1.40 13.53 -8.89
N ASN A 27 0.49 13.73 -9.82
CA ASN A 27 -0.70 12.90 -9.92
C ASN A 27 -0.28 11.52 -10.43
N LEU A 28 0.10 10.64 -9.50
CA LEU A 28 0.33 9.23 -9.80
C LEU A 28 -1.03 8.56 -10.11
N SER A 29 -1.05 7.73 -11.14
CA SER A 29 -2.21 6.89 -11.51
C SER A 29 -2.00 5.41 -11.22
N ARG A 30 -0.80 5.05 -10.73
CA ARG A 30 -0.39 3.70 -10.33
C ARG A 30 0.71 3.79 -9.27
N PHE A 31 1.00 2.68 -8.61
CA PHE A 31 2.18 2.58 -7.74
C PHE A 31 3.44 2.59 -8.62
N ASP A 32 4.28 3.60 -8.39
CA ASP A 32 5.61 3.74 -8.97
C ASP A 32 6.56 4.02 -7.80
N MET A 33 7.26 2.97 -7.38
CA MET A 33 8.03 2.94 -6.15
C MET A 33 9.29 3.84 -6.20
N ASP A 34 9.68 4.29 -7.39
CA ASP A 34 10.71 5.33 -7.55
C ASP A 34 10.17 6.75 -7.31
N SER A 35 8.85 6.91 -7.37
CA SER A 35 8.14 8.20 -7.30
C SER A 35 7.37 8.40 -5.99
N CYS A 36 7.35 7.43 -5.09
CA CYS A 36 6.67 7.49 -3.81
C CYS A 36 7.51 6.91 -2.67
N TYR A 37 7.02 7.08 -1.44
CA TYR A 37 7.58 6.46 -0.24
C TYR A 37 6.47 5.95 0.66
N GLN A 38 6.77 4.89 1.40
CA GLN A 38 5.84 4.33 2.38
C GLN A 38 5.72 5.25 3.60
N LEU A 39 4.49 5.42 4.07
CA LEU A 39 4.14 5.98 5.36
C LEU A 39 3.89 4.85 6.35
N SER A 40 4.43 4.97 7.56
CA SER A 40 4.24 3.98 8.62
C SER A 40 4.50 4.60 9.99
N HIS A 41 3.72 4.17 10.99
CA HIS A 41 3.88 4.61 12.38
C HIS A 41 5.25 4.24 12.98
N ILE A 42 6.02 3.35 12.34
CA ILE A 42 7.39 3.01 12.77
C ILE A 42 8.42 4.10 12.40
N PHE A 43 8.08 5.00 11.46
CA PHE A 43 8.93 6.10 10.99
C PHE A 43 8.30 7.44 11.42
N PRO A 44 8.81 8.10 12.47
CA PRO A 44 8.18 9.31 13.03
C PRO A 44 8.03 10.46 12.02
N ASP A 45 8.94 10.56 11.04
CA ASP A 45 8.94 11.56 9.97
C ASP A 45 8.01 11.19 8.80
N ARG A 46 7.42 9.99 8.81
CA ARG A 46 6.56 9.43 7.75
C ARG A 46 5.29 8.81 8.33
N ASP A 47 4.77 9.45 9.38
CA ASP A 47 3.54 9.03 10.02
C ASP A 47 2.32 9.35 9.12
N TYR A 48 1.24 8.60 9.28
CA TYR A 48 -0.04 8.86 8.62
C TYR A 48 -1.18 8.90 9.63
N ASN A 49 -2.29 9.54 9.26
CA ASN A 49 -3.51 9.48 10.05
C ASN A 49 -4.69 9.13 9.16
N ASP A 50 -5.74 8.57 9.78
CA ASP A 50 -6.87 8.02 9.02
C ASP A 50 -7.74 9.09 8.31
N ASN A 51 -7.52 10.38 8.59
CA ASN A 51 -8.20 11.50 7.93
C ASN A 51 -7.49 11.98 6.65
N MET A 52 -6.35 11.39 6.29
CA MET A 52 -5.65 11.75 5.05
C MET A 52 -6.48 11.41 3.81
N GLU A 53 -6.53 12.34 2.86
CA GLU A 53 -7.23 12.14 1.60
C GLU A 53 -6.48 11.17 0.69
N ILE A 54 -7.26 10.28 0.08
CA ILE A 54 -6.75 9.28 -0.84
C ILE A 54 -6.75 9.84 -2.26
N SER A 55 -5.67 9.56 -3.00
CA SER A 55 -5.58 9.72 -4.44
C SER A 55 -6.17 8.49 -5.16
N PHE A 56 -5.61 7.30 -4.89
CA PHE A 56 -6.12 6.02 -5.37
C PHE A 56 -5.71 4.87 -4.44
N TYR A 57 -6.25 3.68 -4.66
CA TYR A 57 -5.91 2.45 -3.93
C TYR A 57 -5.98 1.24 -4.87
N GLN A 58 -5.27 0.16 -4.52
CA GLN A 58 -5.27 -1.09 -5.27
C GLN A 58 -5.04 -2.28 -4.32
N PHE A 59 -5.65 -3.41 -4.66
CA PHE A 59 -5.36 -4.70 -4.02
C PHE A 59 -4.26 -5.41 -4.79
N PHE A 60 -3.28 -5.91 -4.07
CA PHE A 60 -2.21 -6.71 -4.62
C PHE A 60 -2.28 -8.12 -4.05
N ASN A 61 -2.43 -9.11 -4.94
CA ASN A 61 -2.06 -10.48 -4.62
C ASN A 61 -0.51 -10.60 -4.62
N GLU A 62 0.01 -11.77 -4.28
CA GLU A 62 1.46 -11.97 -4.19
C GLU A 62 2.21 -11.67 -5.50
N ASP A 63 1.69 -12.14 -6.64
CA ASP A 63 2.34 -11.97 -7.94
C ASP A 63 2.39 -10.48 -8.32
N ASP A 64 1.26 -9.77 -8.20
CA ASP A 64 1.18 -8.34 -8.50
C ASP A 64 2.03 -7.52 -7.51
N TYR A 65 2.06 -7.90 -6.23
CA TYR A 65 2.88 -7.24 -5.21
C TYR A 65 4.37 -7.35 -5.54
N ASN A 66 4.84 -8.56 -5.88
CA ASN A 66 6.23 -8.78 -6.27
C ASN A 66 6.61 -8.03 -7.56
N ASN A 67 5.68 -7.94 -8.52
CA ASN A 67 5.96 -7.31 -9.82
C ASN A 67 5.77 -5.79 -9.85
N GLU A 68 5.00 -5.21 -8.93
CA GLU A 68 4.72 -3.76 -8.91
C GLU A 68 5.31 -3.06 -7.69
N ILE A 69 5.09 -3.59 -6.48
CA ILE A 69 5.56 -2.97 -5.23
C ILE A 69 7.03 -3.32 -4.95
N LEU A 70 7.43 -4.56 -5.22
CA LEU A 70 8.83 -5.00 -5.06
C LEU A 70 9.61 -5.06 -6.37
N ALA A 71 9.07 -4.47 -7.45
CA ALA A 71 9.65 -4.55 -8.79
C ALA A 71 11.15 -4.16 -8.85
N ASN A 72 11.54 -3.19 -8.02
CA ASN A 72 12.89 -2.64 -7.95
C ASN A 72 13.68 -3.14 -6.73
N CYS A 73 13.19 -4.17 -6.05
CA CYS A 73 13.85 -4.77 -4.89
C CYS A 73 14.53 -6.09 -5.27
N ASP A 74 15.69 -6.38 -4.67
CA ASP A 74 16.37 -7.68 -4.82
C ASP A 74 15.71 -8.81 -4.00
N ILE A 75 14.48 -8.59 -3.53
CA ILE A 75 13.72 -9.50 -2.68
C ILE A 75 12.33 -9.73 -3.26
N THR A 76 11.80 -10.91 -3.00
CA THR A 76 10.40 -11.26 -3.23
C THR A 76 9.77 -11.66 -1.91
N VAL A 77 8.45 -11.51 -1.83
CA VAL A 77 7.66 -11.94 -0.68
C VAL A 77 6.88 -13.22 -1.01
N ASP A 78 6.76 -14.11 -0.03
CA ASP A 78 5.82 -15.23 -0.05
C ASP A 78 4.70 -14.94 0.94
N PHE A 79 3.48 -14.73 0.45
CA PHE A 79 2.31 -14.41 1.26
C PHE A 79 1.87 -15.57 2.16
N ASN A 80 2.18 -16.82 1.80
CA ASN A 80 1.94 -17.94 2.69
C ASN A 80 2.89 -17.90 3.89
N ASP A 81 4.15 -17.53 3.70
CA ASP A 81 5.11 -17.40 4.80
C ASP A 81 4.82 -16.15 5.66
N CYS A 82 4.44 -15.04 5.05
CA CYS A 82 4.15 -13.79 5.76
C CYS A 82 2.81 -13.78 6.47
N TYR A 83 1.76 -14.31 5.82
CA TYR A 83 0.37 -14.16 6.28
C TYR A 83 -0.35 -15.50 6.52
N GLY A 84 0.30 -16.63 6.27
CA GLY A 84 -0.32 -17.97 6.34
C GLY A 84 -1.36 -18.21 5.24
N ASN A 85 -1.41 -17.37 4.22
CA ASN A 85 -2.42 -17.44 3.16
C ASN A 85 -1.86 -16.96 1.81
N LYS A 86 -1.58 -17.91 0.91
CA LYS A 86 -1.11 -17.61 -0.46
C LYS A 86 -2.10 -16.79 -1.29
N ALA A 87 -3.39 -16.88 -1.00
CA ALA A 87 -4.45 -16.15 -1.70
C ALA A 87 -4.82 -14.82 -1.01
N ALA A 88 -3.96 -14.34 -0.11
CA ALA A 88 -4.14 -13.07 0.56
C ALA A 88 -4.06 -11.89 -0.43
N ASN A 89 -4.65 -10.76 -0.03
CA ASN A 89 -4.48 -9.48 -0.70
C ASN A 89 -3.98 -8.43 0.29
N VAL A 90 -3.02 -7.63 -0.14
CA VAL A 90 -2.58 -6.41 0.57
C VAL A 90 -3.28 -5.22 -0.07
N LEU A 91 -3.85 -4.34 0.75
CA LEU A 91 -4.47 -3.10 0.29
C LEU A 91 -3.42 -1.97 0.34
N CYS A 92 -2.96 -1.52 -0.82
CA CYS A 92 -2.07 -0.39 -0.92
C CYS A 92 -2.86 0.89 -1.23
N ILE A 93 -2.59 1.96 -0.49
CA ILE A 93 -3.29 3.25 -0.61
C ILE A 93 -2.28 4.35 -0.91
N MET A 94 -2.53 5.14 -1.96
CA MET A 94 -1.78 6.35 -2.25
C MET A 94 -2.53 7.57 -1.71
N VAL A 95 -1.94 8.33 -0.80
CA VAL A 95 -2.50 9.59 -0.30
C VAL A 95 -2.06 10.80 -1.14
N LYS A 96 -2.75 11.93 -0.98
CA LYS A 96 -2.39 13.20 -1.60
C LYS A 96 -1.23 13.92 -0.90
#